data_AF-A0A9E4D1P0-F1
#
_entry.id   AF-A0A9E4D1P0-F1
#
_cell.length_a   1.000
_cell.length_b   1.000
_cell.length_c   1.000
_cell.angle_alpha   90.00
_cell.angle_beta   90.00
_cell.angle_gamma   90.00
#
_symmetry.space_group_name_H-M   'P 1'
#
loop_
_entity.id
_entity.type
_entity.pdbx_description
1 polymer ?
#
loop_
_entity_poly.entity_id
_entity_poly.type
_entity_poly.pdbx_seq_one_letter_code
_entity_poly.pdbx_strand_id
1 'polypeptide(L)' 'MAHVHEFVIAANRLPVRRDDQGGWTLSPGGLVTALIPVMRKRSSSWIGWSGEAADPDTPSTIEPFEHDG' A
#
# COMPACT_ATOMS: atom_id res chain seq x y z
N MET A 1 8.75 -14.92 -12.64
CA MET A 1 8.71 -15.85 -11.48
C MET A 1 8.03 -15.10 -10.34
N ALA A 2 7.01 -15.67 -9.71
CA ALA A 2 6.36 -15.03 -8.57
C ALA A 2 7.37 -14.91 -7.42
N HIS A 3 7.57 -13.70 -6.91
CA HIS A 3 8.34 -13.50 -5.69
C HIS A 3 7.50 -14.07 -4.54
N VAL A 4 7.98 -15.16 -3.94
CA VAL A 4 7.38 -15.70 -2.73
C VAL A 4 7.83 -14.78 -1.60
N HIS A 5 6.94 -13.92 -1.14
CA HIS A 5 7.21 -13.09 0.03
C HIS A 5 7.02 -13.93 1.28
N GLU A 6 8.04 -13.98 2.14
CA GLU A 6 8.03 -14.77 3.38
C GLU A 6 7.04 -14.20 4.42
N PHE A 7 6.61 -12.95 4.23
CA PHE A 7 5.71 -12.26 5.15
C PHE A 7 4.70 -11.39 4.38
N VAL A 8 3.42 -11.71 4.52
CA VAL A 8 2.32 -10.95 3.88
C VAL A 8 1.44 -10.33 4.97
N ILE A 9 1.22 -9.03 4.87
CA ILE A 9 0.27 -8.28 5.70
C ILE A 9 -0.98 -8.04 4.86
N ALA A 10 -2.13 -8.49 5.36
CA ALA A 10 -3.43 -8.19 4.77
C ALA A 10 -4.19 -7.22 5.68
N ALA A 11 -4.58 -6.07 5.14
CA ALA A 11 -5.32 -5.05 5.87
C ALA A 11 -6.39 -4.40 4.99
N ASN A 12 -7.37 -3.75 5.63
CA ASN A 12 -8.45 -3.09 4.90
C ASN A 12 -7.94 -2.00 3.94
N ARG A 13 -6.82 -1.33 4.27
CA ARG A 13 -6.24 -0.24 3.48
C ARG A 13 -4.77 -0.49 3.18
N LEU A 14 -4.27 0.07 2.08
CA LEU A 14 -2.83 0.19 1.82
C LEU A 14 -2.16 1.07 2.89
N PRO A 15 -0.84 0.88 3.14
CA PRO A 15 -0.08 1.70 4.07
C PRO A 15 0.17 3.11 3.51
N VAL A 16 -0.27 3.37 2.28
CA VAL A 16 -0.27 4.67 1.61
C VAL A 16 -1.66 5.07 1.18
N ARG A 17 -1.85 6.37 0.97
CA ARG A 17 -3.04 7.01 0.41
C ARG A 17 -2.63 8.11 -0.56
N ARG A 18 -3.55 8.58 -1.40
CA ARG A 18 -3.36 9.83 -2.14
C ARG A 18 -3.44 11.03 -1.19
N ASP A 19 -2.55 12.00 -1.38
CA ASP A 19 -2.68 13.34 -0.83
C ASP A 19 -3.57 14.23 -1.73
N ASP A 20 -3.80 15.47 -1.29
CA ASP A 20 -4.66 16.43 -1.99
C ASP A 20 -4.10 16.83 -3.37
N GLN A 21 -2.82 16.58 -3.65
CA GLN A 21 -2.17 16.82 -4.93
C GLN A 21 -2.08 15.54 -5.80
N GLY A 22 -2.64 14.42 -5.34
CA GLY A 22 -2.56 13.14 -6.01
C GLY A 22 -1.22 12.43 -5.83
N GLY A 23 -0.33 12.90 -4.95
CA GLY A 23 0.88 12.20 -4.55
C GLY A 23 0.60 11.01 -3.64
N TRP A 24 1.49 10.01 -3.61
CA TRP A 24 1.41 8.91 -2.64
C TRP A 24 2.07 9.32 -1.32
N THR A 25 1.33 9.22 -0.21
CA THR A 25 1.82 9.51 1.14
C THR A 25 1.42 8.42 2.11
N LEU A 26 2.13 8.29 3.23
CA LEU A 26 1.78 7.32 4.27
C LEU A 26 0.38 7.55 4.82
N SER A 27 -0.37 6.46 4.95
CA SER A 27 -1.65 6.44 5.64
C SER A 27 -1.44 6.71 7.13
N PRO A 28 -2.14 7.69 7.73
CA PRO A 28 -2.00 7.96 9.15
C PRO A 28 -2.63 6.83 9.99
N GLY A 29 -2.04 6.54 11.15
CA GLY A 29 -2.65 5.67 12.16
C GLY A 29 -1.73 4.58 12.70
N GLY A 30 -2.14 4.00 13.84
CA GLY A 30 -1.29 3.10 14.63
C GLY A 30 -0.87 1.81 13.92
N LEU A 31 -1.70 1.26 13.02
CA LEU A 31 -1.35 0.03 12.30
C LEU A 31 -0.15 0.23 11.37
N VAL A 32 -0.17 1.30 10.58
CA VAL A 32 0.90 1.61 9.61
C VAL A 32 2.18 1.97 10.36
N THR A 33 2.09 2.84 11.38
CA THR A 33 3.23 3.19 12.24
C THR A 33 3.86 1.98 12.93
N ALA A 34 3.05 1.02 13.39
CA ALA A 34 3.55 -0.18 14.07
C ALA A 34 4.24 -1.16 13.11
N LEU A 35 3.78 -1.27 11.86
CA LEU A 35 4.20 -2.33 10.94
C LEU A 35 5.27 -1.90 9.92
N ILE A 36 5.41 -0.61 9.60
CA ILE A 36 6.48 -0.10 8.72
C ILE A 36 7.88 -0.62 9.14
N PRO A 37 8.29 -0.54 10.42
CA PRO A 37 9.61 -1.03 10.82
C PRO A 37 9.80 -2.53 10.62
N VAL A 38 8.72 -3.32 10.64
CA VAL A 38 8.75 -4.76 10.39
C VAL A 38 8.92 -5.01 8.89
N MET A 39 8.19 -4.27 8.06
CA MET A 39 8.27 -4.37 6.61
C MET A 39 9.67 -4.02 6.08
N ARG A 40 10.30 -2.98 6.61
CA ARG A 40 11.67 -2.59 6.22
C ARG A 40 12.74 -3.63 6.55
N LYS A 41 12.50 -4.50 7.54
CA LYS A 41 13.45 -5.51 8.01
C LYS A 41 13.30 -6.87 7.33
N ARG A 42 12.23 -7.10 6.57
CA ARG A 42 11.87 -8.41 5.99
C ARG A 42 11.40 -8.24 4.55
N SER A 43 11.67 -9.23 3.70
CA SER A 43 11.05 -9.32 2.37
C SER A 43 9.54 -9.57 2.52
N SER A 44 8.76 -8.49 2.55
CA SER A 44 7.34 -8.50 2.87
C SER A 44 6.48 -7.87 1.80
N SER A 45 5.20 -8.22 1.78
CA SER A 45 4.17 -7.59 0.95
C SER A 45 3.01 -7.10 1.79
N TRP A 46 2.38 -6.03 1.33
CA TRP A 46 1.12 -5.55 1.87
C TRP A 46 0.02 -5.67 0.82
N ILE A 47 -1.10 -6.26 1.22
CA ILE A 47 -2.32 -6.33 0.43
C ILE A 47 -3.39 -5.50 1.13
N GLY A 48 -3.99 -4.57 0.41
CA GLY A 48 -5.07 -3.74 0.91
C GLY A 48 -5.71 -2.89 -0.18
N TRP A 49 -6.82 -2.26 0.15
CA TRP A 49 -7.54 -1.38 -0.77
C TRP A 49 -6.94 0.02 -0.78
N SER A 50 -6.78 0.61 -1.96
CA SER A 50 -6.04 1.87 -2.16
C SER A 50 -6.70 3.11 -1.56
N GLY A 51 -8.02 3.12 -1.38
CA GLY A 51 -8.69 4.42 -1.23
C GLY A 51 -9.88 4.55 -2.14
N GLU A 52 -9.64 4.12 -3.38
CA GLU A 52 -10.34 4.58 -4.56
C GLU A 52 -11.30 3.50 -5.02
N ALA A 53 -12.57 3.88 -5.18
CA ALA A 53 -13.52 3.04 -5.87
C ALA A 53 -13.15 3.02 -7.35
N ALA A 54 -13.23 1.84 -7.98
CA ALA A 54 -13.10 1.75 -9.42
C ALA A 54 -14.27 2.50 -10.07
N ASP A 55 -13.96 3.40 -11.00
CA ASP A 55 -14.96 3.99 -11.88
C ASP A 55 -15.28 2.95 -12.97
N PRO A 56 -16.55 2.54 -13.15
CA PRO A 56 -16.93 1.58 -14.18
C PRO A 56 -16.61 2.05 -15.60
N ASP A 57 -16.56 3.37 -15.84
CA ASP A 57 -16.25 3.95 -17.14
C ASP A 57 -14.75 4.26 -17.31
N THR A 58 -14.00 4.30 -16.20
CA THR A 58 -12.56 4.56 -16.18
C THR A 58 -11.84 3.56 -15.27
N PRO A 59 -11.24 2.49 -15.83
CA PRO A 59 -10.50 1.53 -15.03
C PRO A 59 -9.41 2.24 -14.22
N SER A 60 -9.50 2.19 -12.90
CA SER A 60 -8.50 2.75 -12.00
C SER A 60 -7.28 1.83 -12.00
N THR A 61 -6.42 1.95 -13.01
CA THR A 61 -5.11 1.27 -13.01
C THR A 61 -4.15 2.09 -12.17
N ILE A 62 -3.77 1.55 -11.01
CA ILE A 62 -2.65 2.10 -10.24
C ILE A 62 -1.37 1.58 -10.88
N GLU A 63 -0.64 2.47 -11.55
CA GLU A 63 0.70 2.17 -12.04
C GLU A 63 1.63 1.80 -10.86
N PRO A 64 2.54 0.82 -11.03
CA PRO A 64 3.52 0.50 -10.01
C PRO A 64 4.33 1.73 -9.60
N PHE A 65 4.54 1.91 -8.30
CA PHE A 65 5.31 3.02 -7.74
C PHE A 65 6.21 2.53 -6.61
N GLU A 66 7.30 3.26 -6.39
CA GLU A 66 8.16 3.10 -5.22
C GLU A 66 7.81 4.16 -4.18
N HIS A 67 7.73 3.73 -2.93
CA HIS A 67 7.51 4.59 -1.78
C HIS A 67 8.28 4.01 -0.60
N ASP A 68 9.05 4.85 0.09
CA ASP A 68 9.96 4.46 1.17
C ASP A 68 9.26 4.12 2.50
N GLY A 69 8.01 3.63 2.41
CA GLY A 69 7.06 3.35 3.48
C GLY A 69 7.66 3.39 4.87
#